data_AF-A0A521S8F9-F1
#
_entry.id   AF-A0A521S8F9-F1
#
_cell.length_a   1.000
_cell.length_b   1.000
_cell.length_c   1.000
_cell.angle_alpha   90.00
_cell.angle_beta   90.00
_cell.angle_gamma   90.00
#
_symmetry.space_group_name_H-M   'P 1'
#
loop_
_entity.id
_entity.type
_entity.pdbx_description
1 polymer ?
#
loop_
_entity_poly.entity_id
_entity_poly.type
_entity_poly.pdbx_seq_one_letter_code
_entity_poly.pdbx_strand_id
1 'polypeptide(L)'
;MKKTHAFVPALAIVLLGAGCSVPVPGPANTQGIYAPASATRLDLSGQGLERVPASVFDRIRLVELDLSDNRLTGALPGEIRHLRNLRVLDAGGNAMTGVPAEIGQLSLLETLVLSDNELTGLPMELGNLPNLRLLDLRGNDVSRPDLEAIRARLKDTEILE
;
A
#
# COMPACT_ATOMS: atom_id res chain seq x y z
N MET A 1 15.16 -27.49 -26.15
CA MET A 1 14.30 -26.30 -26.37
C MET A 1 14.59 -25.33 -25.25
N LYS A 2 15.50 -24.39 -25.50
CA LYS A 2 16.02 -23.42 -24.53
C LYS A 2 15.33 -22.09 -24.84
N LYS A 3 14.52 -21.55 -23.93
CA LYS A 3 14.13 -20.14 -24.00
C LYS A 3 15.16 -19.34 -23.21
N THR A 4 15.91 -18.57 -23.97
CA THR A 4 17.02 -17.69 -23.61
C THR A 4 16.60 -16.65 -22.59
N HIS A 5 17.26 -16.66 -21.43
CA HIS A 5 17.32 -15.52 -20.52
C HIS A 5 18.07 -14.37 -21.21
N ALA A 6 17.35 -13.31 -21.55
CA ALA A 6 17.96 -12.04 -21.90
C ALA A 6 18.06 -11.20 -20.61
N PHE A 7 19.28 -11.09 -20.11
CA PHE A 7 19.69 -10.16 -19.06
C PHE A 7 19.66 -8.74 -19.67
N VAL A 8 18.77 -7.87 -19.22
CA VAL A 8 18.79 -6.45 -19.57
C VAL A 8 19.44 -5.70 -18.41
N PRO A 9 20.53 -4.94 -18.63
CA PRO A 9 21.24 -4.26 -17.57
C PRO A 9 20.48 -3.00 -17.12
N ALA A 10 20.66 -2.64 -15.85
CA ALA A 10 20.17 -1.42 -15.26
C ALA A 10 20.66 -0.18 -16.03
N LEU A 11 19.73 0.65 -16.53
CA LEU A 11 19.92 2.09 -16.73
C LEU A 11 18.58 2.81 -16.99
N ALA A 12 18.31 3.84 -16.19
CA ALA A 12 17.47 5.02 -16.45
C ALA A 12 16.05 4.85 -17.04
N ILE A 13 15.04 5.13 -16.22
CA ILE A 13 13.69 5.58 -16.64
C ILE A 13 13.45 6.89 -15.87
N VAL A 14 13.86 8.05 -16.41
CA VAL A 14 13.07 8.97 -17.25
C VAL A 14 11.67 9.22 -16.68
N LEU A 15 11.52 10.40 -16.05
CA LEU A 15 10.24 11.06 -15.80
C LEU A 15 9.48 11.20 -17.13
N LEU A 16 8.35 10.52 -17.25
CA LEU A 16 7.31 10.88 -18.21
C LEU A 16 5.98 10.94 -17.49
N GLY A 17 5.43 12.15 -17.46
CA GLY A 17 4.02 12.36 -17.23
C GLY A 17 3.18 12.00 -18.45
N ALA A 18 1.87 11.98 -18.21
CA ALA A 18 0.76 11.59 -19.09
C ALA A 18 0.62 10.07 -19.30
N GLY A 19 -0.50 9.43 -19.03
CA GLY A 19 -1.80 9.90 -18.59
C GLY A 19 -2.81 8.79 -18.87
N CYS A 20 -3.61 8.43 -17.86
CA CYS A 20 -4.91 7.80 -18.05
C CYS A 20 -5.76 8.08 -16.81
N SER A 21 -6.24 9.32 -16.77
CA SER A 21 -7.37 9.72 -15.97
C SER A 21 -8.64 9.03 -16.48
N VAL A 22 -9.19 8.10 -15.70
CA VAL A 22 -10.61 7.73 -15.82
C VAL A 22 -11.36 8.54 -14.75
N PRO A 23 -12.31 9.41 -15.13
CA PRO A 23 -13.08 10.16 -14.15
C PRO A 23 -14.15 9.26 -13.55
N VAL A 24 -14.09 9.02 -12.25
CA VAL A 24 -15.22 8.45 -11.49
C VAL A 24 -16.12 9.62 -11.07
N PRO A 25 -17.39 9.71 -11.54
CA PRO A 25 -18.27 10.78 -11.11
C PRO A 25 -19.09 10.37 -9.89
N GLY A 26 -18.94 11.13 -8.80
CA GLY A 26 -20.03 11.44 -7.85
C GLY A 26 -19.68 11.26 -6.36
N PRO A 27 -20.44 11.92 -5.44
CA PRO A 27 -21.12 13.20 -5.54
C PRO A 27 -20.37 14.32 -4.78
N ALA A 28 -20.74 15.55 -5.11
CA ALA A 28 -20.23 16.78 -4.52
C ALA A 28 -20.54 16.94 -3.02
N ASN A 29 -19.70 17.74 -2.36
CA ASN A 29 -19.66 18.10 -0.93
C ASN A 29 -18.85 17.09 -0.09
N THR A 30 -17.66 17.45 0.40
CA THR A 30 -17.49 18.31 1.57
C THR A 30 -16.39 19.37 1.40
N GLN A 31 -16.65 20.52 1.99
CA GLN A 31 -15.69 21.62 2.11
C GLN A 31 -14.52 21.25 3.01
N GLY A 32 -13.33 21.70 2.62
CA GLY A 32 -12.30 22.14 3.56
C GLY A 32 -11.41 21.06 4.16
N ILE A 33 -10.52 20.47 3.36
CA ILE A 33 -9.18 20.13 3.84
C ILE A 33 -8.21 20.62 2.77
N TYR A 34 -7.51 21.71 3.05
CA TYR A 34 -6.35 22.12 2.26
C TYR A 34 -5.40 20.92 2.16
N ALA A 35 -5.35 20.26 1.01
CA ALA A 35 -4.19 19.45 0.67
C ALA A 35 -3.00 20.42 0.68
N PRO A 36 -1.99 20.26 1.57
CA PRO A 36 -0.84 21.15 1.56
C PRO A 36 -0.18 21.06 0.19
N ALA A 37 0.27 22.19 -0.34
CA ALA A 37 0.61 22.44 -1.74
C ALA A 37 1.81 21.63 -2.33
N SER A 38 2.10 20.42 -1.83
CA SER A 38 2.98 19.44 -2.46
C SER A 38 2.72 18.00 -1.98
N ALA A 39 1.45 17.61 -1.78
CA ALA A 39 1.11 16.20 -1.55
C ALA A 39 1.65 15.34 -2.69
N THR A 40 2.64 14.48 -2.40
CA THR A 40 3.30 13.67 -3.43
C THR A 40 2.58 12.33 -3.50
N ARG A 41 2.12 11.98 -4.70
CA ARG A 41 1.64 10.64 -5.03
C ARG A 41 2.74 9.92 -5.79
N LEU A 42 3.01 8.68 -5.44
CA LEU A 42 4.01 7.86 -6.12
C LEU A 42 3.35 6.58 -6.60
N ASP A 43 3.28 6.43 -7.91
CA ASP A 43 2.80 5.23 -8.58
C ASP A 43 4.00 4.40 -9.04
N LEU A 44 4.08 3.19 -8.50
CA LEU A 44 5.04 2.15 -8.87
C LEU A 44 4.30 0.85 -9.25
N SER A 45 3.03 0.94 -9.62
CA SER A 45 2.22 -0.21 -10.02
C SER A 45 2.75 -0.87 -11.30
N GLY A 46 2.61 -2.19 -11.41
CA GLY A 46 2.89 -2.90 -12.67
C GLY A 46 4.36 -2.92 -13.10
N GLN A 47 5.30 -2.53 -12.23
CA GLN A 47 6.73 -2.40 -12.59
C GLN A 47 7.52 -3.72 -12.46
N GLY A 48 6.88 -4.80 -12.03
CA GLY A 48 7.53 -6.09 -11.81
C GLY A 48 8.54 -6.07 -10.66
N LEU A 49 8.35 -5.18 -9.68
CA LEU A 49 9.23 -5.06 -8.52
C LEU A 49 9.17 -6.31 -7.66
N GLU A 50 10.32 -6.88 -7.33
CA GLU A 50 10.41 -7.97 -6.35
C GLU A 50 10.52 -7.46 -4.91
N ARG A 51 10.99 -6.21 -4.76
CA ARG A 51 11.12 -5.51 -3.48
C ARG A 51 10.88 -4.01 -3.66
N VAL A 52 10.40 -3.36 -2.61
CA VAL A 52 10.23 -1.90 -2.59
C VAL A 52 11.60 -1.21 -2.51
N PRO A 53 11.94 -0.27 -3.42
CA PRO A 53 13.19 0.47 -3.35
C PRO A 53 13.28 1.31 -2.07
N ALA A 54 14.42 1.27 -1.38
CA ALA A 54 14.61 1.98 -0.11
C ALA A 54 14.34 3.50 -0.22
N SER A 55 14.63 4.09 -1.38
CA SER A 55 14.39 5.51 -1.66
C SER A 55 12.93 5.95 -1.60
N VAL A 56 11.97 5.01 -1.62
CA VAL A 56 10.55 5.32 -1.38
C VAL A 56 10.37 5.83 0.05
N PHE A 57 11.05 5.22 1.03
CA PHE A 57 10.89 5.54 2.45
C PHE A 57 11.51 6.87 2.85
N ASP A 58 12.37 7.45 2.01
CA ASP A 58 12.95 8.78 2.22
C ASP A 58 11.96 9.92 1.88
N ARG A 59 10.83 9.60 1.23
CA ARG A 59 9.83 10.59 0.79
C ARG A 59 8.86 10.95 1.91
N ILE A 60 9.32 11.71 2.89
CA ILE A 60 8.54 12.12 4.07
C ILE A 60 7.24 12.89 3.74
N ARG A 61 7.07 13.41 2.51
CA ARG A 61 5.86 14.12 2.04
C ARG A 61 4.91 13.25 1.22
N LEU A 62 5.18 11.94 1.13
CA LEU A 62 4.34 11.02 0.38
C LEU A 62 2.98 10.86 1.06
N VAL A 63 1.93 10.98 0.26
CA VAL A 63 0.53 10.89 0.71
C VAL A 63 -0.14 9.65 0.15
N GLU A 64 0.21 9.26 -1.07
CA GLU A 64 -0.32 8.07 -1.71
C GLU A 64 0.84 7.29 -2.32
N LEU A 65 0.88 5.99 -2.05
CA LEU A 65 1.84 5.05 -2.58
C LEU A 65 1.09 3.89 -3.20
N ASP A 66 1.27 3.70 -4.50
CA ASP A 66 0.75 2.56 -5.23
C ASP A 66 1.89 1.62 -5.60
N LEU A 67 1.82 0.39 -5.08
CA LEU A 67 2.73 -0.73 -5.30
C LEU A 67 1.98 -1.92 -5.92
N SER A 68 0.75 -1.73 -6.39
CA SER A 68 -0.11 -2.80 -6.90
C SER A 68 0.49 -3.50 -8.12
N ASP A 69 0.04 -4.73 -8.39
CA ASP A 69 0.41 -5.49 -9.59
C ASP A 69 1.93 -5.64 -9.81
N ASN A 70 2.67 -5.89 -8.72
CA ASN A 70 4.11 -6.16 -8.75
C ASN A 70 4.39 -7.63 -8.41
N ARG A 71 5.65 -7.95 -8.08
CA ARG A 71 6.08 -9.28 -7.63
C ARG A 71 6.67 -9.19 -6.22
N LEU A 72 6.16 -8.28 -5.40
CA LEU A 72 6.69 -8.04 -4.07
C LEU A 72 6.51 -9.31 -3.24
N THR A 73 7.58 -9.74 -2.57
CA THR A 73 7.59 -10.94 -1.73
C THR A 73 7.98 -10.61 -0.30
N GLY A 74 7.63 -11.51 0.62
CA GLY A 74 7.91 -11.31 2.04
C GLY A 74 7.05 -10.20 2.65
N ALA A 75 7.58 -9.52 3.66
CA ALA A 75 6.91 -8.39 4.30
C ALA A 75 7.44 -7.05 3.80
N LEU A 76 6.59 -6.01 3.86
CA LEU A 76 7.06 -4.63 3.69
C LEU A 76 8.13 -4.32 4.76
N PRO A 77 9.16 -3.54 4.41
CA PRO A 77 10.20 -3.18 5.35
C PRO A 77 9.69 -2.18 6.41
N GLY A 78 10.20 -2.26 7.64
CA GLY A 78 9.76 -1.44 8.78
C GLY A 78 10.00 0.06 8.59
N GLU A 79 10.84 0.43 7.61
CA GLU A 79 11.07 1.79 7.11
C GLU A 79 9.79 2.47 6.61
N ILE A 80 8.70 1.72 6.36
CA ILE A 80 7.38 2.26 6.06
C ILE A 80 6.96 3.33 7.10
N ARG A 81 7.38 3.20 8.37
CA ARG A 81 7.12 4.19 9.44
C ARG A 81 7.61 5.61 9.16
N HIS A 82 8.52 5.79 8.21
CA HIS A 82 9.01 7.12 7.83
C HIS A 82 7.98 7.90 7.00
N LEU A 83 7.02 7.21 6.37
CA LEU A 83 5.97 7.79 5.55
C LEU A 83 4.80 8.33 6.39
N ARG A 84 5.10 9.20 7.36
CA ARG A 84 4.10 9.68 8.36
C ARG A 84 2.91 10.44 7.78
N ASN A 85 3.03 10.93 6.53
CA ASN A 85 1.96 11.63 5.83
C ASN A 85 1.14 10.73 4.90
N LEU A 86 1.45 9.43 4.86
CA LEU A 86 0.77 8.48 3.99
C LEU A 86 -0.68 8.30 4.43
N ARG A 87 -1.59 8.45 3.48
CA ARG A 87 -3.04 8.30 3.62
C ARG A 87 -3.54 7.08 2.86
N VAL A 88 -2.94 6.78 1.72
CA VAL A 88 -3.30 5.62 0.89
C VAL A 88 -2.06 4.79 0.61
N LEU A 89 -2.16 3.50 0.91
CA LEU A 89 -1.19 2.48 0.50
C LEU A 89 -1.93 1.39 -0.24
N ASP A 90 -1.60 1.21 -1.51
CA ASP A 90 -2.04 0.05 -2.30
C ASP A 90 -0.84 -0.87 -2.54
N ALA A 91 -0.96 -2.14 -2.12
CA ALA A 91 -0.01 -3.19 -2.41
C ALA A 91 -0.73 -4.47 -2.87
N GLY A 92 -1.92 -4.33 -3.46
CA GLY A 92 -2.69 -5.45 -3.97
C GLY A 92 -2.03 -6.15 -5.17
N GLY A 93 -2.40 -7.40 -5.46
CA GLY A 93 -1.88 -8.12 -6.63
C GLY A 93 -0.37 -8.39 -6.56
N ASN A 94 0.11 -8.81 -5.39
CA ASN A 94 1.53 -9.12 -5.12
C ASN A 94 1.65 -10.54 -4.52
N ALA A 95 2.85 -10.93 -4.07
CA ALA A 95 3.11 -12.20 -3.39
C ALA A 95 3.62 -11.96 -1.95
N MET A 96 3.07 -10.95 -1.28
CA MET A 96 3.47 -10.61 0.08
C MET A 96 2.95 -11.65 1.07
N THR A 97 3.80 -12.02 2.02
CA THR A 97 3.48 -13.02 3.05
C THR A 97 3.30 -12.39 4.43
N GLY A 98 3.57 -11.08 4.58
CA GLY A 98 3.36 -10.39 5.84
C GLY A 98 3.31 -8.86 5.73
N VAL A 99 2.91 -8.24 6.84
CA VAL A 99 2.88 -6.78 7.02
C VAL A 99 3.73 -6.45 8.27
N PRO A 100 4.61 -5.44 8.22
CA PRO A 100 5.43 -5.04 9.37
C PRO A 100 4.58 -4.42 10.47
N ALA A 101 4.96 -4.65 11.74
CA ALA A 101 4.29 -4.04 12.91
C ALA A 101 4.35 -2.50 12.87
N GLU A 102 5.40 -1.96 12.25
CA GLU A 102 5.59 -0.53 12.01
C GLU A 102 4.47 0.13 11.21
N ILE A 103 3.62 -0.63 10.51
CA ILE A 103 2.43 -0.09 9.83
C ILE A 103 1.54 0.68 10.81
N GLY A 104 1.43 0.23 12.07
CA GLY A 104 0.64 0.89 13.11
C GLY A 104 1.13 2.27 13.52
N GLN A 105 2.29 2.72 13.02
CA GLN A 105 2.83 4.05 13.25
C GLN A 105 2.35 5.08 12.22
N LEU A 106 1.64 4.65 11.17
CA LEU A 106 1.11 5.52 10.13
C LEU A 106 -0.21 6.15 10.58
N SER A 107 -0.13 7.13 11.47
CA SER A 107 -1.31 7.72 12.11
C SER A 107 -2.30 8.39 11.14
N LEU A 108 -1.87 8.73 9.92
CA LEU A 108 -2.72 9.36 8.90
C LEU A 108 -3.24 8.38 7.83
N LEU A 109 -2.92 7.09 7.94
CA LEU A 109 -3.36 6.09 6.96
C LEU A 109 -4.89 5.91 7.04
N GLU A 110 -5.55 6.10 5.90
CA GLU A 110 -7.00 6.00 5.74
C GLU A 110 -7.40 4.79 4.92
N THR A 111 -6.57 4.39 3.97
CA THR A 111 -6.83 3.26 3.07
C THR A 111 -5.61 2.37 2.96
N LEU A 112 -5.81 1.08 3.22
CA LEU A 112 -4.80 0.04 3.07
C LEU A 112 -5.38 -1.09 2.21
N VAL A 113 -4.84 -1.26 1.01
CA VAL A 113 -5.22 -2.34 0.09
C VAL A 113 -4.10 -3.37 0.06
N LEU A 114 -4.42 -4.60 0.45
CA LEU A 114 -3.52 -5.75 0.49
C LEU A 114 -4.14 -6.95 -0.24
N SER A 115 -5.19 -6.73 -1.05
CA SER A 115 -5.90 -7.80 -1.73
C SER A 115 -5.00 -8.61 -2.66
N ASP A 116 -5.37 -9.86 -2.93
CA ASP A 116 -4.65 -10.75 -3.85
C ASP A 116 -3.16 -10.85 -3.52
N ASN A 117 -2.87 -11.31 -2.30
CA ASN A 117 -1.54 -11.58 -1.77
C ASN A 117 -1.52 -12.95 -1.06
N GLU A 118 -0.39 -13.31 -0.45
CA GLU A 118 -0.19 -14.59 0.27
C GLU A 118 -0.15 -14.38 1.79
N LEU A 119 -0.90 -13.39 2.32
CA LEU A 119 -0.88 -13.07 3.74
C LEU A 119 -1.56 -14.17 4.56
N THR A 120 -0.82 -14.78 5.49
CA THR A 120 -1.37 -15.77 6.43
C THR A 120 -1.70 -15.18 7.79
N GLY A 121 -1.16 -14.00 8.11
CA GLY A 121 -1.37 -13.32 9.38
C GLY A 121 -1.10 -11.82 9.30
N LEU A 122 -1.60 -11.09 10.30
CA LEU A 122 -1.53 -9.64 10.37
C LEU A 122 -0.97 -9.19 11.72
N PRO A 123 -0.15 -8.13 11.76
CA PRO A 123 0.34 -7.57 13.01
C PRO A 123 -0.81 -6.94 13.81
N MET A 124 -0.83 -7.14 15.12
CA MET A 124 -1.83 -6.54 16.03
C MET A 124 -1.80 -5.01 16.00
N GLU A 125 -0.67 -4.43 15.60
CA GLU A 125 -0.43 -3.01 15.41
C GLU A 125 -1.26 -2.40 14.29
N LEU A 126 -1.74 -3.20 13.32
CA LEU A 126 -2.68 -2.73 12.29
C LEU A 126 -3.98 -2.21 12.95
N GLY A 127 -4.37 -2.83 14.07
CA GLY A 127 -5.48 -2.35 14.90
C GLY A 127 -5.21 -1.05 15.69
N ASN A 128 -4.00 -0.47 15.62
CA ASN A 128 -3.67 0.82 16.24
C ASN A 128 -3.82 2.00 15.28
N LEU A 129 -4.23 1.77 14.02
CA LEU A 129 -4.37 2.83 13.02
C LEU A 129 -5.63 3.67 13.30
N PRO A 130 -5.50 4.91 13.80
CA PRO A 130 -6.63 5.66 14.32
C PRO A 130 -7.55 6.24 13.25
N ASN A 131 -7.05 6.36 12.01
CA ASN A 131 -7.77 6.97 10.90
C ASN A 131 -8.08 5.96 9.78
N LEU A 132 -7.83 4.66 9.99
CA LEU A 132 -8.06 3.66 8.95
C LEU A 132 -9.56 3.49 8.70
N ARG A 133 -9.98 3.70 7.46
CA ARG A 133 -11.38 3.63 7.03
C ARG A 133 -11.65 2.44 6.15
N LEU A 134 -10.65 2.01 5.38
CA LEU A 134 -10.75 0.86 4.49
C LEU A 134 -9.51 -0.02 4.63
N LEU A 135 -9.75 -1.31 4.87
CA LEU A 135 -8.76 -2.37 4.85
C LEU A 135 -9.24 -3.45 3.88
N ASP A 136 -8.55 -3.64 2.77
CA ASP A 136 -8.88 -4.68 1.80
C ASP A 136 -7.90 -5.86 1.91
N LEU A 137 -8.42 -7.02 2.29
CA LEU A 137 -7.69 -8.28 2.47
C LEU A 137 -8.21 -9.38 1.54
N ARG A 138 -9.12 -9.07 0.62
CA ARG A 138 -9.71 -10.08 -0.28
C ARG A 138 -8.64 -10.87 -1.00
N GLY A 139 -8.83 -12.18 -1.16
CA GLY A 139 -7.87 -13.01 -1.88
C GLY A 139 -6.57 -13.30 -1.10
N ASN A 140 -6.58 -13.16 0.23
CA ASN A 140 -5.53 -13.66 1.13
C ASN A 140 -6.01 -14.85 1.96
N ASP A 141 -5.09 -15.53 2.66
CA ASP A 141 -5.38 -16.65 3.56
C ASP A 141 -5.17 -16.25 5.04
N VAL A 142 -5.66 -15.06 5.41
CA VAL A 142 -5.44 -14.48 6.74
C VAL A 142 -6.14 -15.33 7.81
N SER A 143 -5.40 -15.66 8.88
CA SER A 143 -5.95 -16.44 9.98
C SER A 143 -7.13 -15.70 10.66
N ARG A 144 -8.23 -16.43 10.91
CA ARG A 144 -9.40 -15.87 11.62
C ARG A 144 -9.06 -15.23 12.97
N PRO A 145 -8.19 -15.82 13.82
CA PRO A 145 -7.81 -15.18 15.08
C PRO A 145 -7.17 -13.80 14.89
N ASP A 146 -6.31 -13.63 13.88
CA ASP A 146 -5.67 -12.34 13.61
C ASP A 146 -6.70 -11.31 13.14
N LEU A 147 -7.59 -11.73 12.24
CA LEU A 147 -8.65 -10.88 11.72
C LEU A 147 -9.59 -10.38 12.84
N GLU A 148 -10.03 -11.27 13.72
CA GLU A 148 -10.87 -10.92 14.88
C GLU A 148 -10.14 -9.97 15.84
N ALA A 149 -8.85 -10.20 16.07
CA ALA A 149 -8.04 -9.36 16.96
C ALA A 149 -7.93 -7.91 16.44
N ILE A 150 -7.72 -7.72 15.12
CA ILE A 150 -7.66 -6.37 14.54
C ILE A 150 -9.05 -5.74 14.41
N ARG A 151 -10.07 -6.53 14.04
CA ARG A 151 -11.46 -6.06 13.89
C ARG A 151 -12.02 -5.53 15.22
N ALA A 152 -11.65 -6.14 16.34
CA ALA A 152 -12.05 -5.64 17.67
C ALA A 152 -11.51 -4.23 17.99
N ARG A 153 -10.44 -3.80 17.33
CA ARG A 153 -9.76 -2.51 17.54
C ARG A 153 -10.16 -1.47 16.47
N LEU A 154 -10.45 -1.92 15.25
CA LEU A 154 -10.83 -1.13 14.09
C LEU A 154 -12.36 -0.97 13.94
N LYS A 155 -12.99 -0.28 14.90
CA LYS A 155 -14.46 -0.24 15.01
C LYS A 155 -15.18 0.53 13.89
N ASP A 156 -14.50 1.50 13.27
CA ASP A 156 -15.05 2.35 12.21
C ASP A 156 -14.41 2.06 10.83
N THR A 157 -13.70 0.94 10.71
CA THR A 157 -13.01 0.54 9.48
C THR A 157 -13.84 -0.49 8.72
N GLU A 158 -14.06 -0.24 7.44
CA GLU A 158 -14.57 -1.23 6.51
C GLU A 158 -13.46 -2.23 6.19
N ILE A 159 -13.67 -3.50 6.54
CA ILE A 159 -12.75 -4.60 6.23
C ILE A 159 -13.37 -5.45 5.13
N LEU A 160 -12.68 -5.57 4.01
CA LEU A 160 -13.03 -6.47 2.90
C LEU A 160 -12.19 -7.73 3.01
N GLU A 161 -12.80 -8.90 2.91
CA GLU A 161 -12.18 -10.22 3.10
C GLU A 161 -12.67 -11.21 2.03
#